data_AF-A0A1E3XFM1-F1
#
_entry.id   AF-A0A1E3XFM1-F1
#
_cell.length_a   1.000
_cell.length_b   1.000
_cell.length_c   1.000
_cell.angle_alpha   90.00
_cell.angle_beta   90.00
_cell.angle_gamma   90.00
#
_symmetry.space_group_name_H-M   'P 1'
#
loop_
_entity.id
_entity.type
_entity.pdbx_description
1 polymer ?
#
loop_
_entity_poly.entity_id
_entity_poly.type
_entity_poly.pdbx_seq_one_letter_code
_entity_poly.pdbx_strand_id
1 'polypeptide(L)'
;MRQDISYINFTTTSIRMIFEGKIKGRASGFFYRSGNDKYLITNRHVVFDAEDDFYPESLILKLHLSRTELELNVDVQISLYDANNNKLWLEHKRFNELKCDVVAIPLTQATMTQEYFNLFNRSSLTFFAQELMDIPAVNPFGDVVVVGYPLGFFDEVNNLPVYRKAMIASHFGVDFENRPYFLIDANLHKGTSGSPVVNSHHTLFKEKGFNEGYKLFGIHSAEHLMEGEPLGLNVVWYSTILEEIIKGNKKT
;
A
#
# COMPACT_ATOMS: atom_id res chain seq x y z
N MET A 1 25.29 -17.25 4.44
CA MET A 1 24.98 -15.82 4.68
C MET A 1 23.71 -15.51 3.90
N ARG A 2 22.60 -15.18 4.56
CA ARG A 2 21.43 -14.64 3.86
C ARG A 2 21.82 -13.26 3.31
N GLN A 3 21.44 -12.98 2.07
CA GLN A 3 21.62 -11.66 1.44
C GLN A 3 20.91 -10.59 2.29
N ASP A 4 21.41 -9.35 2.29
CA ASP A 4 20.69 -8.23 2.92
C ASP A 4 19.33 -8.06 2.22
N ILE A 5 18.26 -8.45 2.90
CA ILE A 5 16.90 -8.40 2.36
C ILE A 5 16.46 -6.95 2.28
N SER A 6 15.95 -6.59 1.11
CA SER A 6 15.52 -5.23 0.84
C SER A 6 14.45 -4.75 1.82
N TYR A 7 14.55 -3.49 2.25
CA TYR A 7 13.68 -2.90 3.27
C TYR A 7 12.21 -2.82 2.82
N ILE A 8 11.95 -2.78 1.51
CA ILE A 8 10.61 -2.76 0.91
C ILE A 8 9.77 -3.97 1.33
N ASN A 9 10.41 -5.14 1.54
CA ASN A 9 9.76 -6.36 2.01
C ASN A 9 9.15 -6.21 3.40
N PHE A 10 9.77 -5.39 4.25
CA PHE A 10 9.34 -5.15 5.63
C PHE A 10 8.42 -3.94 5.77
N THR A 11 8.27 -3.18 4.69
CA THR A 11 7.38 -2.02 4.61
C THR A 11 6.02 -2.41 4.04
N THR A 12 5.98 -3.41 3.18
CA THR A 12 4.75 -3.96 2.58
C THR A 12 4.17 -5.03 3.51
N THR A 13 2.85 -5.10 3.63
CA THR A 13 2.17 -6.09 4.47
C THR A 13 0.96 -6.70 3.76
N SER A 14 0.66 -7.95 4.11
CA SER A 14 -0.60 -8.58 3.71
C SER A 14 -1.72 -8.10 4.63
N ILE A 15 -2.89 -7.87 4.03
CA ILE A 15 -4.10 -7.46 4.73
C ILE A 15 -5.13 -8.57 4.59
N ARG A 16 -5.72 -8.98 5.72
CA ARG A 16 -6.94 -9.79 5.76
C ARG A 16 -8.07 -8.95 6.33
N MET A 17 -9.18 -8.88 5.60
CA MET A 17 -10.35 -8.09 5.99
C MET A 17 -11.31 -8.98 6.80
N ILE A 18 -11.63 -8.53 8.02
CA ILE A 18 -12.64 -9.15 8.86
C ILE A 18 -13.97 -8.45 8.61
N PHE A 19 -14.95 -9.22 8.15
CA PHE A 19 -16.32 -8.78 7.92
C PHE A 19 -17.27 -9.86 8.44
N GLU A 20 -18.27 -9.47 9.21
CA GLU A 20 -19.18 -10.36 9.95
C GLU A 20 -18.42 -11.37 10.83
N GLY A 21 -17.31 -10.93 11.43
CA GLY A 21 -16.46 -11.76 12.29
C GLY A 21 -15.66 -12.85 11.56
N LYS A 22 -15.59 -12.83 10.22
CA LYS A 22 -14.84 -13.81 9.42
C LYS A 22 -13.87 -13.12 8.48
N ILE A 23 -12.79 -13.81 8.10
CA ILE A 23 -11.91 -13.36 7.02
C ILE A 23 -12.68 -13.50 5.70
N LYS A 24 -13.00 -12.37 5.08
CA LYS A 24 -13.83 -12.31 3.85
C LYS A 24 -13.10 -11.80 2.62
N GLY A 25 -11.90 -11.24 2.79
CA GLY A 25 -11.05 -10.92 1.66
C GLY A 25 -9.59 -10.71 2.05
N ARG A 26 -8.78 -10.51 1.02
CA ARG A 26 -7.34 -10.29 1.11
C ARG A 26 -6.94 -9.11 0.25
N ALA A 27 -5.99 -8.32 0.74
CA ALA A 27 -5.45 -7.15 0.07
C ALA A 27 -3.98 -6.98 0.45
N SER A 28 -3.37 -5.92 -0.08
CA SER A 28 -2.03 -5.48 0.28
C SER A 28 -2.10 -4.08 0.87
N GLY A 29 -1.06 -3.72 1.60
CA GLY A 29 -0.85 -2.35 2.05
C GLY A 29 0.61 -2.14 2.37
N PHE A 30 0.95 -0.91 2.75
CA PHE A 30 2.30 -0.58 3.16
C PHE A 30 2.33 0.47 4.26
N PHE A 31 3.41 0.45 5.04
CA PHE A 31 3.64 1.40 6.11
C PHE A 31 4.27 2.67 5.59
N TYR A 32 3.63 3.80 5.88
CA TYR A 32 4.09 5.13 5.48
C TYR A 32 4.28 6.01 6.69
N ARG A 33 5.34 6.83 6.68
CA ARG A 33 5.63 7.79 7.76
C ARG A 33 5.63 9.22 7.21
N SER A 34 4.82 10.07 7.83
CA SER A 34 4.79 11.52 7.57
C SER A 34 5.17 12.27 8.85
N GLY A 35 6.39 12.83 8.89
CA GLY A 35 6.96 13.34 10.14
C GLY A 35 7.10 12.23 11.18
N ASN A 36 6.44 12.39 12.33
CA ASN A 36 6.41 11.38 13.40
C ASN A 36 5.20 10.43 13.30
N ASP A 37 4.22 10.77 12.45
CA ASP A 37 2.97 10.02 12.34
C ASP A 37 3.16 8.82 11.40
N LYS A 38 2.56 7.69 11.78
CA LYS A 38 2.67 6.41 11.07
C LYS A 38 1.30 6.00 10.57
N TYR A 39 1.26 5.49 9.35
CA TYR A 39 0.02 5.11 8.67
C TYR A 39 0.18 3.75 8.00
N LEU A 40 -0.90 2.98 7.98
CA LEU A 40 -1.10 1.96 6.96
C LEU A 40 -1.78 2.60 5.76
N ILE A 41 -1.19 2.43 4.59
CA ILE A 41 -1.76 2.86 3.31
C ILE A 41 -2.34 1.64 2.62
N THR A 42 -3.57 1.78 2.12
CA THR A 42 -4.25 0.78 1.28
C THR A 42 -5.36 1.48 0.46
N ASN A 43 -6.16 0.73 -0.29
CA ASN A 43 -7.28 1.29 -1.04
C ASN A 43 -8.52 1.52 -0.18
N ARG A 44 -9.43 2.37 -0.65
CA ARG A 44 -10.69 2.66 0.05
C ARG A 44 -11.60 1.43 0.04
N HIS A 45 -11.73 0.75 -1.09
CA HIS A 45 -12.55 -0.47 -1.20
C HIS A 45 -12.08 -1.61 -0.27
N VAL A 46 -10.84 -1.57 0.24
CA VAL A 46 -10.33 -2.53 1.24
C VAL A 46 -10.92 -2.29 2.63
N VAL A 47 -11.34 -1.05 2.94
CA VAL A 47 -11.90 -0.68 4.25
C VAL A 47 -13.38 -0.32 4.18
N PHE A 48 -13.88 0.04 3.00
CA PHE A 48 -15.24 0.45 2.75
C PHE A 48 -15.56 0.37 1.25
N ASP A 49 -16.47 -0.52 0.88
CA ASP A 49 -17.01 -0.64 -0.46
C ASP A 49 -18.54 -0.63 -0.42
N ALA A 50 -19.13 0.47 -0.89
CA ALA A 50 -20.60 0.61 -0.91
C ALA A 50 -21.23 -0.04 -2.14
N GLU A 51 -20.46 -0.31 -3.20
CA GLU A 51 -20.98 -0.95 -4.41
C GLU A 51 -21.18 -2.45 -4.16
N ASP A 52 -20.25 -3.06 -3.41
CA ASP A 52 -20.27 -4.48 -3.04
C ASP A 52 -20.90 -4.77 -1.64
N ASP A 53 -21.48 -3.75 -0.98
CA ASP A 53 -22.04 -3.85 0.38
C ASP A 53 -21.06 -4.46 1.40
N PHE A 54 -19.80 -4.04 1.33
CA PHE A 54 -18.68 -4.62 2.05
C PHE A 54 -18.02 -3.60 2.97
N TYR A 55 -18.24 -3.75 4.28
CA TYR A 55 -17.76 -2.83 5.32
C TYR A 55 -17.02 -3.59 6.43
N PRO A 56 -15.75 -3.98 6.21
CA PRO A 56 -14.97 -4.71 7.20
C PRO A 56 -14.93 -4.00 8.57
N GLU A 57 -15.05 -4.74 9.67
CA GLU A 57 -14.94 -4.15 11.02
C GLU A 57 -13.48 -3.87 11.40
N SER A 58 -12.57 -4.71 10.92
CA SER A 58 -11.15 -4.66 11.25
C SER A 58 -10.29 -5.31 10.18
N LEU A 59 -9.00 -5.00 10.22
CA LEU A 59 -7.98 -5.62 9.37
C LEU A 59 -7.01 -6.41 10.23
N ILE A 60 -6.53 -7.55 9.73
CA ILE A 60 -5.38 -8.27 10.30
C ILE A 60 -4.19 -8.10 9.38
N LEU A 61 -3.12 -7.53 9.93
CA LEU A 61 -1.83 -7.31 9.27
C LEU A 61 -0.84 -8.38 9.73
N LYS A 62 0.01 -8.88 8.82
CA LYS A 62 1.11 -9.80 9.20
C LYS A 62 2.43 -9.04 9.18
N LEU A 63 3.05 -8.88 10.36
CA LEU A 63 4.26 -8.07 10.55
C LEU A 63 5.48 -8.93 10.86
N HIS A 64 6.64 -8.53 10.33
CA HIS A 64 7.94 -9.04 10.74
C HIS A 64 8.38 -8.45 12.08
N LEU A 65 8.82 -9.31 13.00
CA LEU A 65 9.45 -8.91 14.27
C LEU A 65 10.97 -8.77 14.15
N SER A 66 11.56 -9.43 13.14
CA SER A 66 12.99 -9.43 12.86
C SER A 66 13.24 -9.26 11.36
N ARG A 67 14.33 -8.58 10.98
CA ARG A 67 14.75 -8.46 9.58
C ARG A 67 15.68 -9.59 9.13
N THR A 68 16.13 -10.42 10.07
CA THR A 68 17.07 -11.53 9.82
C THR A 68 16.40 -12.89 10.00
N GLU A 69 15.49 -12.99 10.97
CA GLU A 69 14.70 -14.18 11.28
C GLU A 69 13.27 -13.98 10.74
N LEU A 70 13.11 -14.20 9.43
CA LEU A 70 11.89 -13.94 8.67
C LEU A 70 10.67 -14.74 9.13
N GLU A 71 10.90 -15.85 9.83
CA GLU A 71 9.86 -16.68 10.43
C GLU A 71 9.20 -16.01 11.63
N LEU A 72 9.87 -15.04 12.27
CA LEU A 72 9.35 -14.33 13.44
C LEU A 72 8.36 -13.25 12.99
N ASN A 73 7.08 -13.63 13.00
CA ASN A 73 5.98 -12.76 12.60
C ASN A 73 4.90 -12.66 13.68
N VAL A 74 4.10 -11.61 13.59
CA VAL A 74 2.91 -11.44 14.42
C VAL A 74 1.74 -10.93 13.59
N ASP A 75 0.55 -11.44 13.91
CA ASP A 75 -0.71 -10.92 13.42
C ASP A 75 -1.14 -9.76 14.30
N VAL A 76 -1.30 -8.58 13.69
CA VAL A 76 -1.77 -7.37 14.35
C VAL A 76 -3.13 -7.00 13.81
N GLN A 77 -4.13 -7.00 14.68
CA GLN A 77 -5.46 -6.54 14.34
C GLN A 77 -5.59 -5.03 14.57
N ILE A 78 -6.14 -4.33 13.58
CA ILE A 78 -6.47 -2.90 13.66
C ILE A 78 -7.97 -2.69 13.41
N SER A 79 -8.59 -1.85 14.21
CA SER A 79 -10.00 -1.49 14.11
C SER A 79 -10.20 -0.41 13.04
N LEU A 80 -11.28 -0.53 12.25
CA LEU A 80 -11.63 0.46 11.24
C LEU A 80 -12.62 1.52 11.76
N TYR A 81 -13.31 1.23 12.86
CA TYR A 81 -14.28 2.12 13.49
C TYR A 81 -14.01 2.26 14.99
N ASP A 82 -14.36 3.41 15.55
CA ASP A 82 -14.35 3.63 17.00
C ASP A 82 -15.62 3.07 17.68
N ALA A 83 -15.71 3.21 19.01
CA ALA A 83 -16.86 2.75 19.79
C ALA A 83 -18.19 3.45 19.43
N ASN A 84 -18.16 4.56 18.70
CA ASN A 84 -19.31 5.33 18.22
C ASN A 84 -19.58 5.12 16.72
N ASN A 85 -18.97 4.10 16.10
CA ASN A 85 -19.01 3.82 14.65
C ASN A 85 -18.45 4.94 13.76
N ASN A 86 -17.61 5.83 14.28
CA ASN A 86 -16.87 6.77 13.43
C ASN A 86 -15.71 6.05 12.74
N LYS A 87 -15.53 6.30 11.44
CA LYS A 87 -14.38 5.78 10.70
C LYS A 87 -13.05 6.27 11.29
N LEU A 88 -12.08 5.38 11.36
CA LEU A 88 -10.73 5.66 11.87
C LEU A 88 -9.70 5.90 10.77
N TRP A 89 -10.08 5.82 9.49
CA TRP A 89 -9.19 6.12 8.37
C TRP A 89 -9.42 7.53 7.80
N LEU A 90 -8.38 8.03 7.15
CA LEU A 90 -8.36 9.32 6.45
C LEU A 90 -8.63 9.08 4.96
N GLU A 91 -9.49 9.92 4.39
CA GLU A 91 -9.81 9.94 2.96
C GLU A 91 -9.44 11.29 2.36
N HIS A 92 -9.33 11.33 1.03
CA HIS A 92 -9.13 12.58 0.32
C HIS A 92 -10.32 13.52 0.49
N LYS A 93 -10.10 14.80 0.83
CA LYS A 93 -11.18 15.78 1.06
C LYS A 93 -12.11 15.95 -0.14
N ARG A 94 -11.56 15.83 -1.35
CA ARG A 94 -12.29 15.89 -2.62
C ARG A 94 -12.76 14.52 -3.12
N PHE A 95 -12.99 13.55 -2.23
CA PHE A 95 -13.42 12.19 -2.61
C PHE A 95 -14.64 12.19 -3.54
N ASN A 96 -15.63 13.06 -3.30
CA ASN A 96 -16.83 13.13 -4.14
C ASN A 96 -16.53 13.49 -5.60
N GLU A 97 -15.48 14.26 -5.85
CA GLU A 97 -15.04 14.68 -7.19
C GLU A 97 -14.09 13.65 -7.80
N LEU A 98 -13.07 13.23 -7.04
CA LEU A 98 -11.99 12.39 -7.56
C LEU A 98 -12.34 10.90 -7.56
N LYS A 99 -13.27 10.48 -6.71
CA LYS A 99 -13.49 9.06 -6.35
C LYS A 99 -12.18 8.38 -5.94
N CYS A 100 -11.39 9.10 -5.13
CA CYS A 100 -10.09 8.64 -4.65
C CYS A 100 -10.22 7.32 -3.90
N ASP A 101 -9.58 6.27 -4.43
CA ASP A 101 -9.59 4.93 -3.87
C ASP A 101 -8.31 4.66 -3.05
N VAL A 102 -7.87 5.64 -2.27
CA VAL A 102 -6.70 5.55 -1.38
C VAL A 102 -7.08 6.08 -0.02
N VAL A 103 -6.68 5.36 1.03
CA VAL A 103 -6.89 5.77 2.43
C VAL A 103 -5.59 5.67 3.22
N ALA A 104 -5.49 6.50 4.24
CA ALA A 104 -4.43 6.41 5.24
C ALA A 104 -5.04 6.09 6.61
N ILE A 105 -4.65 4.97 7.21
CA ILE A 105 -5.13 4.54 8.52
C ILE A 105 -4.06 4.87 9.57
N PRO A 106 -4.30 5.83 10.49
CA PRO A 106 -3.35 6.18 11.53
C PRO A 106 -3.06 4.97 12.44
N LEU A 107 -1.79 4.64 12.62
CA LEU A 107 -1.36 3.55 13.50
C LEU A 107 -1.17 4.10 14.93
N THR A 108 -2.28 4.17 15.67
CA THR A 108 -2.38 4.80 16.99
C THR A 108 -3.09 3.89 17.98
N GLN A 109 -3.13 4.26 19.26
CA GLN A 109 -3.91 3.54 20.26
C GLN A 109 -5.42 3.55 19.98
N ALA A 110 -5.92 4.42 19.11
CA ALA A 110 -7.32 4.40 18.69
C ALA A 110 -7.61 3.23 17.73
N THR A 111 -6.62 2.78 16.95
CA THR A 111 -6.80 1.71 15.97
C THR A 111 -6.36 0.34 16.49
N MET A 112 -5.56 0.27 17.56
CA MET A 112 -5.02 -1.00 18.04
C MET A 112 -4.73 -1.02 19.54
N THR A 113 -4.47 -2.20 20.09
CA THR A 113 -4.09 -2.39 21.50
C THR A 113 -2.76 -1.69 21.82
N GLN A 114 -2.52 -1.40 23.10
CA GLN A 114 -1.26 -0.82 23.56
C GLN A 114 -0.04 -1.67 23.18
N GLU A 115 -0.18 -3.01 23.22
CA GLU A 115 0.87 -3.95 22.83
C GLU A 115 1.28 -3.75 21.36
N TYR A 116 0.31 -3.72 20.46
CA TYR A 116 0.56 -3.52 19.03
C TYR A 116 1.05 -2.10 18.73
N PHE A 117 0.53 -1.09 19.41
CA PHE A 117 1.03 0.27 19.25
C PHE A 117 2.51 0.39 19.66
N ASN A 118 2.90 -0.26 20.75
CA ASN A 118 4.30 -0.33 21.18
C ASN A 118 5.18 -1.06 20.16
N LEU A 119 4.66 -2.12 19.52
CA LEU A 119 5.36 -2.82 18.45
C LEU A 119 5.66 -1.87 17.28
N PHE A 120 4.68 -1.06 16.85
CA PHE A 120 4.89 -0.06 15.80
C PHE A 120 5.84 1.07 16.18
N ASN A 121 6.06 1.30 17.48
CA ASN A 121 7.01 2.30 17.99
C ASN A 121 8.44 1.81 18.16
N ARG A 122 8.70 0.51 18.04
CA ARG A 122 10.06 -0.05 18.04
C ARG A 122 10.75 0.17 16.68
N SER A 123 12.07 0.31 16.70
CA SER A 123 12.90 0.70 15.54
C SER A 123 13.05 -0.38 14.45
N SER A 124 12.56 -1.61 14.67
CA SER A 124 12.72 -2.70 13.71
C SER A 124 11.79 -2.60 12.51
N LEU A 125 10.60 -1.99 12.65
CA LEU A 125 9.68 -1.81 11.53
C LEU A 125 10.18 -0.77 10.53
N THR A 126 9.94 -1.05 9.25
CA THR A 126 10.32 -0.15 8.16
C THR A 126 9.10 0.60 7.67
N PHE A 127 9.30 1.88 7.36
CA PHE A 127 8.28 2.74 6.78
C PHE A 127 8.87 3.38 5.53
N PHE A 128 8.04 3.56 4.50
CA PHE A 128 8.40 4.49 3.44
C PHE A 128 8.60 5.88 4.06
N ALA A 129 9.78 6.45 3.82
CA ALA A 129 10.04 7.84 4.10
C ALA A 129 9.33 8.71 3.05
N GLN A 130 9.32 10.03 3.28
CA GLN A 130 8.69 11.04 2.40
C GLN A 130 9.37 11.18 1.02
N GLU A 131 10.17 10.20 0.59
CA GLU A 131 10.76 10.12 -0.75
C GLU A 131 9.70 9.69 -1.76
N LEU A 132 8.68 10.52 -1.91
CA LEU A 132 7.69 10.42 -2.97
C LEU A 132 8.34 10.81 -4.29
N MET A 133 7.97 10.13 -5.37
CA MET A 133 8.43 10.50 -6.71
C MET A 133 7.70 11.77 -7.16
N ASP A 134 8.41 12.91 -7.20
CA ASP A 134 7.86 14.24 -7.58
C ASP A 134 8.58 14.86 -8.80
N ILE A 135 9.06 14.04 -9.74
CA ILE A 135 9.85 14.56 -10.87
C ILE A 135 9.21 14.21 -12.23
N PRO A 136 8.96 15.19 -13.12
CA PRO A 136 8.41 14.97 -14.47
C PRO A 136 9.41 14.34 -15.47
N ALA A 137 10.55 13.85 -15.00
CA ALA A 137 11.60 13.24 -15.82
C ALA A 137 11.59 11.71 -15.76
N VAL A 138 10.39 11.11 -15.71
CA VAL A 138 10.25 9.67 -15.88
C VAL A 138 10.27 9.37 -17.38
N ASN A 139 11.10 8.41 -17.79
CA ASN A 139 11.13 8.00 -19.19
C ASN A 139 9.73 7.53 -19.62
N PRO A 140 9.27 7.91 -20.82
CA PRO A 140 8.17 7.19 -21.44
C PRO A 140 8.57 5.71 -21.49
N PHE A 141 7.68 4.80 -21.09
CA PHE A 141 7.95 3.36 -20.95
C PHE A 141 8.86 2.96 -19.76
N GLY A 142 8.94 3.78 -18.71
CA GLY A 142 9.65 3.42 -17.49
C GLY A 142 9.10 2.14 -16.84
N ASP A 143 10.00 1.26 -16.40
CA ASP A 143 9.66 0.06 -15.64
C ASP A 143 9.44 0.42 -14.15
N VAL A 144 8.32 -0.05 -13.60
CA VAL A 144 8.01 0.00 -12.18
C VAL A 144 7.75 -1.41 -11.65
N VAL A 145 7.70 -1.54 -10.33
CA VAL A 145 7.44 -2.81 -9.66
C VAL A 145 6.31 -2.62 -8.67
N VAL A 146 5.31 -3.49 -8.77
CA VAL A 146 4.22 -3.62 -7.80
C VAL A 146 4.63 -4.66 -6.78
N VAL A 147 4.69 -4.29 -5.49
CA VAL A 147 5.14 -5.18 -4.42
C VAL A 147 3.94 -5.50 -3.53
N GLY A 148 3.50 -6.75 -3.47
CA GLY A 148 2.29 -7.09 -2.73
C GLY A 148 2.02 -8.58 -2.58
N TYR A 149 0.78 -8.93 -2.24
CA TYR A 149 0.35 -10.28 -1.87
C TYR A 149 -0.83 -10.73 -2.76
N PRO A 150 -0.58 -11.06 -4.05
CA PRO A 150 -1.63 -11.41 -5.01
C PRO A 150 -2.43 -12.63 -4.53
N LEU A 151 -3.75 -12.52 -4.43
CA LEU A 151 -4.66 -13.53 -3.88
C LEU A 151 -4.29 -13.98 -2.45
N GLY A 152 -3.46 -13.20 -1.75
CA GLY A 152 -2.80 -13.62 -0.51
C GLY A 152 -1.86 -14.81 -0.67
N PHE A 153 -1.33 -15.03 -1.87
CA PHE A 153 -0.24 -15.97 -2.17
C PHE A 153 1.09 -15.30 -1.86
N PHE A 154 1.87 -15.97 -1.03
CA PHE A 154 3.23 -15.60 -0.65
C PHE A 154 3.89 -16.81 0.03
N ASP A 155 5.20 -16.73 0.27
CA ASP A 155 5.87 -17.70 1.12
C ASP A 155 5.44 -17.51 2.58
N GLU A 156 4.58 -18.39 3.10
CA GLU A 156 4.06 -18.27 4.46
C GLU A 156 5.13 -18.42 5.55
N VAL A 157 6.26 -19.08 5.22
CA VAL A 157 7.41 -19.25 6.12
C VAL A 157 8.17 -17.94 6.25
N ASN A 158 8.50 -17.30 5.12
CA ASN A 158 9.34 -16.11 5.10
C ASN A 158 8.57 -14.79 5.05
N ASN A 159 7.24 -14.81 4.87
CA ASN A 159 6.35 -13.65 4.85
C ASN A 159 6.85 -12.48 3.96
N LEU A 160 7.47 -12.78 2.82
CA LEU A 160 7.93 -11.76 1.88
C LEU A 160 6.86 -11.50 0.80
N PRO A 161 6.66 -10.25 0.37
CA PRO A 161 5.76 -9.93 -0.73
C PRO A 161 6.28 -10.50 -2.06
N VAL A 162 5.36 -10.64 -3.00
CA VAL A 162 5.63 -10.99 -4.39
C VAL A 162 5.83 -9.70 -5.20
N TYR A 163 6.85 -9.70 -6.04
CA TYR A 163 7.18 -8.59 -6.93
C TYR A 163 6.57 -8.85 -8.31
N ARG A 164 5.82 -7.89 -8.85
CA ARG A 164 5.28 -7.93 -10.21
C ARG A 164 5.85 -6.77 -11.00
N LYS A 165 6.59 -7.10 -12.06
CA LYS A 165 7.08 -6.10 -13.00
C LYS A 165 5.90 -5.47 -13.74
N ALA A 166 5.97 -4.15 -13.94
CA ALA A 166 4.97 -3.38 -14.66
C ALA A 166 5.66 -2.31 -15.51
N MET A 167 5.00 -1.90 -16.60
CA MET A 167 5.43 -0.78 -17.42
C MET A 167 4.46 0.39 -17.23
N ILE A 168 4.96 1.61 -17.14
CA ILE A 168 4.11 2.80 -17.18
C ILE A 168 3.42 2.88 -18.57
N ALA A 169 2.10 2.87 -18.57
CA ALA A 169 1.25 2.75 -19.77
C ALA A 169 0.46 4.03 -20.13
N SER A 170 0.48 5.05 -19.27
CA SER A 170 0.03 6.41 -19.61
C SER A 170 1.14 7.42 -19.39
N HIS A 171 0.95 8.66 -19.86
CA HIS A 171 1.93 9.72 -19.65
C HIS A 171 2.11 9.99 -18.14
N PHE A 172 3.29 9.75 -17.59
CA PHE A 172 3.55 9.98 -16.18
C PHE A 172 3.65 11.48 -15.88
N GLY A 173 3.06 11.93 -14.78
CA GLY A 173 2.97 13.35 -14.43
C GLY A 173 1.79 14.09 -15.07
N VAL A 174 0.93 13.40 -15.82
CA VAL A 174 -0.33 13.95 -16.36
C VAL A 174 -1.49 13.13 -15.81
N ASP A 175 -2.39 13.81 -15.11
CA ASP A 175 -3.62 13.23 -14.58
C ASP A 175 -4.42 12.52 -15.67
N PHE A 176 -4.73 11.24 -15.45
CA PHE A 176 -5.55 10.47 -16.36
C PHE A 176 -7.03 10.72 -16.03
N GLU A 177 -7.82 11.11 -17.03
CA GLU A 177 -9.25 11.47 -16.88
C GLU A 177 -9.51 12.55 -15.82
N ASN A 178 -8.61 13.55 -15.71
CA ASN A 178 -8.64 14.61 -14.69
C ASN A 178 -8.62 14.09 -13.24
N ARG A 179 -8.05 12.90 -13.04
CA ARG A 179 -7.84 12.29 -11.73
C ARG A 179 -6.35 12.05 -11.51
N PRO A 180 -5.84 12.23 -10.28
CA PRO A 180 -4.42 12.09 -9.95
C PRO A 180 -3.98 10.62 -9.90
N TYR A 181 -4.11 9.92 -11.02
CA TYR A 181 -3.58 8.58 -11.25
C TYR A 181 -3.01 8.47 -12.66
N PHE A 182 -2.22 7.41 -12.85
CA PHE A 182 -1.70 6.97 -14.14
C PHE A 182 -1.99 5.48 -14.33
N LEU A 183 -1.78 4.99 -15.56
CA LEU A 183 -1.96 3.59 -15.89
C LEU A 183 -0.61 2.86 -15.94
N ILE A 184 -0.63 1.60 -15.50
CA ILE A 184 0.47 0.65 -15.72
C ILE A 184 -0.04 -0.58 -16.48
N ASP A 185 0.78 -1.12 -17.35
CA ASP A 185 0.58 -2.44 -17.95
C ASP A 185 1.25 -3.47 -17.05
N ALA A 186 0.44 -4.37 -16.49
CA ALA A 186 0.89 -5.49 -15.72
C ALA A 186 -0.19 -6.55 -15.59
N ASN A 187 0.23 -7.81 -15.65
CA ASN A 187 -0.61 -8.89 -15.15
C ASN A 187 -0.64 -8.79 -13.62
N LEU A 188 -1.73 -8.32 -13.03
CA LEU A 188 -1.98 -8.23 -11.59
C LEU A 188 -3.26 -8.98 -11.22
N HIS A 189 -3.40 -9.33 -9.95
CA HIS A 189 -4.54 -10.13 -9.47
C HIS A 189 -5.18 -9.45 -8.26
N LYS A 190 -6.44 -9.79 -7.98
CA LYS A 190 -7.10 -9.43 -6.71
C LYS A 190 -6.17 -9.73 -5.54
N GLY A 191 -6.20 -8.90 -4.50
CA GLY A 191 -5.26 -8.99 -3.38
C GLY A 191 -4.00 -8.13 -3.55
N THR A 192 -3.69 -7.65 -4.76
CA THR A 192 -2.63 -6.64 -4.97
C THR A 192 -3.11 -5.21 -4.79
N SER A 193 -4.41 -4.97 -4.60
CA SER A 193 -4.97 -3.67 -4.22
C SER A 193 -4.29 -3.15 -2.95
N GLY A 194 -3.83 -1.91 -2.99
CA GLY A 194 -3.12 -1.21 -1.93
C GLY A 194 -1.61 -1.43 -1.96
N SER A 195 -1.09 -2.19 -2.92
CA SER A 195 0.36 -2.41 -3.08
C SER A 195 1.08 -1.11 -3.44
N PRO A 196 2.25 -0.83 -2.86
CA PRO A 196 3.11 0.24 -3.32
C PRO A 196 3.64 -0.08 -4.73
N VAL A 197 3.68 0.95 -5.57
CA VAL A 197 4.32 0.92 -6.90
C VAL A 197 5.61 1.73 -6.80
N VAL A 198 6.74 1.07 -7.02
CA VAL A 198 8.08 1.66 -6.85
C VAL A 198 8.92 1.56 -8.12
N ASN A 199 10.03 2.30 -8.20
CA ASN A 199 10.96 2.16 -9.32
C ASN A 199 11.50 0.73 -9.44
N SER A 200 11.71 0.26 -10.66
CA SER A 200 12.47 -0.95 -10.91
C SER A 200 13.98 -0.70 -10.81
N HIS A 201 14.73 -1.67 -10.32
CA HIS A 201 16.18 -1.70 -10.47
C HIS A 201 16.50 -2.66 -11.62
N HIS A 202 17.08 -2.14 -12.71
CA HIS A 202 17.37 -2.93 -13.92
C HIS A 202 18.57 -3.88 -13.77
N THR A 203 19.21 -3.93 -12.60
CA THR A 203 20.42 -4.74 -12.36
C THR A 203 20.09 -5.99 -11.55
N LEU A 204 20.43 -7.16 -12.08
CA LEU A 204 20.29 -8.45 -11.36
C LEU A 204 21.25 -8.59 -10.17
N PHE A 205 22.37 -7.86 -10.21
CA PHE A 205 23.40 -7.89 -9.19
C PHE A 205 23.40 -6.59 -8.42
N LYS A 206 23.37 -6.70 -7.09
CA LYS A 206 23.59 -5.58 -6.19
C LYS A 206 25.08 -5.30 -6.13
N GLU A 207 25.53 -4.21 -6.75
CA GLU A 207 26.91 -3.75 -6.57
C GLU A 207 27.13 -3.32 -5.11
N LYS A 208 28.32 -3.57 -4.56
CA LYS A 208 28.67 -3.12 -3.20
C LYS A 208 28.53 -1.60 -3.12
N GLY A 209 27.69 -1.12 -2.20
CA GLY A 209 27.43 0.31 -2.02
C GLY A 209 26.23 0.85 -2.81
N PHE A 210 25.53 0.01 -3.58
CA PHE A 210 24.27 0.41 -4.21
C PHE A 210 23.19 0.58 -3.14
N ASN A 211 22.78 1.84 -2.93
CA ASN A 211 21.61 2.15 -2.12
C ASN A 211 20.37 1.89 -2.98
N GLU A 212 19.54 0.92 -2.60
CA GLU A 212 18.32 0.51 -3.32
C GLU A 212 17.21 1.58 -3.29
N GLY A 213 17.52 2.84 -2.98
CA GLY A 213 16.57 3.93 -2.70
C GLY A 213 15.27 3.82 -3.51
N TYR A 214 14.26 3.19 -2.91
CA TYR A 214 12.95 3.03 -3.53
C TYR A 214 12.21 4.33 -3.47
N LYS A 215 11.79 4.82 -4.63
CA LYS A 215 10.87 5.93 -4.76
C LYS A 215 9.47 5.38 -4.96
N LEU A 216 8.53 5.89 -4.17
CA LEU A 216 7.12 5.53 -4.31
C LEU A 216 6.50 6.34 -5.46
N PHE A 217 6.10 5.66 -6.52
CA PHE A 217 5.39 6.25 -7.67
C PHE A 217 3.90 6.39 -7.38
N GLY A 218 3.34 5.41 -6.66
CA GLY A 218 1.92 5.43 -6.37
C GLY A 218 1.42 4.19 -5.64
N ILE A 219 0.10 4.08 -5.61
CA ILE A 219 -0.65 3.02 -4.93
C ILE A 219 -1.52 2.33 -5.98
N HIS A 220 -1.28 1.03 -6.17
CA HIS A 220 -2.09 0.23 -7.09
C HIS A 220 -3.52 0.08 -6.55
N SER A 221 -4.53 0.34 -7.39
CA SER A 221 -5.95 0.17 -7.08
C SER A 221 -6.52 -1.12 -7.65
N ALA A 222 -6.80 -1.11 -8.95
CA ALA A 222 -7.53 -2.15 -9.65
C ALA A 222 -7.25 -2.06 -11.16
N GLU A 223 -7.63 -3.13 -11.87
CA GLU A 223 -7.64 -3.16 -13.32
C GLU A 223 -8.70 -2.20 -13.88
N HIS A 224 -8.33 -1.43 -14.90
CA HIS A 224 -9.23 -0.57 -15.64
C HIS A 224 -10.04 -1.42 -16.62
N LEU A 225 -11.36 -1.36 -16.48
CA LEU A 225 -12.31 -2.07 -17.34
C LEU A 225 -12.88 -1.08 -18.36
N MET A 226 -12.88 -1.47 -19.64
CA MET A 226 -13.60 -0.75 -20.70
C MET A 226 -14.76 -1.62 -21.16
N GLU A 227 -15.99 -1.11 -21.05
CA GLU A 227 -17.22 -1.84 -21.42
C GLU A 227 -17.35 -3.23 -20.75
N GLY A 228 -16.75 -3.39 -19.56
CA GLY A 228 -16.74 -4.64 -18.80
C GLY A 228 -15.61 -5.60 -19.16
N GLU A 229 -14.78 -5.27 -20.15
CA GLU A 229 -13.64 -6.08 -20.58
C GLU A 229 -12.32 -5.60 -19.90
N PRO A 230 -11.49 -6.54 -19.41
CA PRO A 230 -10.18 -6.22 -18.84
C PRO A 230 -9.19 -5.84 -19.95
N LEU A 231 -8.55 -4.67 -19.80
CA LEU A 231 -7.53 -4.21 -20.75
C LEU A 231 -6.11 -4.65 -20.41
N GLY A 232 -5.88 -5.29 -19.25
CA GLY A 232 -4.52 -5.51 -18.72
C GLY A 232 -3.85 -4.23 -18.20
N LEU A 233 -4.60 -3.11 -18.16
CA LEU A 233 -4.15 -1.82 -17.66
C LEU A 233 -4.66 -1.62 -16.24
N ASN A 234 -3.80 -1.20 -15.32
CA ASN A 234 -4.14 -1.02 -13.92
C ASN A 234 -4.00 0.44 -13.50
N VAL A 235 -4.92 0.90 -12.67
CA VAL A 235 -4.93 2.24 -12.08
C VAL A 235 -3.93 2.32 -10.94
N VAL A 236 -3.07 3.34 -10.97
CA VAL A 236 -2.13 3.66 -9.90
C VAL A 236 -2.29 5.13 -9.51
N TRP A 237 -2.79 5.36 -8.31
CA TRP A 237 -2.90 6.71 -7.74
C TRP A 237 -1.51 7.29 -7.46
N TYR A 238 -1.25 8.52 -7.87
CA TYR A 238 0.04 9.18 -7.63
C TYR A 238 0.33 9.23 -6.13
N SER A 239 1.58 8.98 -5.77
CA SER A 239 1.99 8.92 -4.36
C SER A 239 1.87 10.26 -3.62
N THR A 240 1.87 11.38 -4.35
CA THR A 240 1.60 12.73 -3.84
C THR A 240 0.23 12.86 -3.16
N ILE A 241 -0.75 12.02 -3.54
CA ILE A 241 -2.09 12.01 -2.91
C ILE A 241 -2.04 11.70 -1.41
N LEU A 242 -1.00 10.99 -0.95
CA LEU A 242 -0.83 10.68 0.47
C LEU A 242 -0.62 11.95 1.30
N GLU A 243 0.09 12.94 0.76
CA GLU A 243 0.26 14.22 1.44
C GLU A 243 -1.04 14.99 1.49
N GLU A 244 -1.83 14.98 0.41
CA GLU A 244 -3.13 15.64 0.36
C GLU A 244 -4.12 15.04 1.35
N ILE A 245 -4.16 13.70 1.44
CA ILE A 245 -4.97 12.97 2.43
C ILE A 245 -4.51 13.32 3.85
N ILE A 246 -3.22 13.19 4.16
CA ILE A 246 -2.72 13.35 5.52
C ILE A 246 -2.78 14.82 5.96
N LYS A 247 -2.23 15.76 5.19
CA LYS A 247 -2.23 17.19 5.53
C LYS A 247 -3.65 17.76 5.51
N GLY A 248 -4.50 17.31 4.59
CA GLY A 248 -5.89 17.70 4.54
C GLY A 248 -6.63 17.36 5.83
N ASN A 249 -6.37 16.21 6.43
CA ASN A 249 -7.10 15.75 7.62
C ASN A 249 -6.43 16.12 8.96
N LYS A 250 -5.26 16.77 8.97
CA LYS A 250 -4.70 17.32 10.21
C LYS A 250 -5.59 18.48 10.70
N LYS A 251 -6.07 18.40 11.94
CA LYS A 251 -6.68 19.55 12.62
C LYS A 251 -5.59 20.61 12.78
N THR A 252 -5.84 21.79 12.21
CA THR A 252 -5.00 22.98 12.40
C THR A 252 -5.19 23.54 13.80
#